data_AF-A0A7S3J5X3-F1
#
_entry.id   AF-A0A7S3J5X3-F1
#
_cell.length_a   1.000
_cell.length_b   1.000
_cell.length_c   1.000
_cell.angle_alpha   90.00
_cell.angle_beta   90.00
_cell.angle_gamma   90.00
#
_symmetry.space_group_name_H-M   'P 1'
#
loop_
_entity.id
_entity.type
_entity.pdbx_description
1 polymer ?
#
loop_
_entity_poly.entity_id
_entity_poly.type
_entity_poly.pdbx_seq_one_letter_code
_entity_poly.pdbx_strand_id
1 'polypeptide(L)'
;FFVTNNSTKSRKVVYEHAQKLGFMDEHVIDINHFYPTCYSVALHCKKNLKSKKVFVIGLEGIITEFENLGIEVVKVPQEMIEQSRISEDEFAQMKEDPTIDTVVSGYYPYVTYHLLCYASILIRAGAKYIS
;
A
#
# COMPACT_ATOMS: atom_id res chain seq x y z
N PHE A 1 -14.14 17.78 -6.75
CA PHE A 1 -13.36 16.61 -6.31
C PHE A 1 -11.94 16.70 -6.86
N PHE A 2 -10.94 16.30 -6.07
CA PHE A 2 -9.52 16.27 -6.40
C PHE A 2 -9.06 14.81 -6.45
N VAL A 3 -8.71 14.35 -7.64
CA VAL A 3 -8.28 12.97 -7.91
C VAL A 3 -6.84 12.99 -8.37
N THR A 4 -5.99 12.14 -7.81
CA THR A 4 -4.58 12.05 -8.19
C THR A 4 -4.12 10.60 -8.12
N ASN A 5 -3.32 10.16 -9.10
CA ASN A 5 -2.65 8.87 -9.06
C ASN A 5 -1.36 8.93 -8.21
N ASN A 6 -1.43 9.61 -7.07
CA ASN A 6 -0.35 9.64 -6.11
C ASN A 6 -0.67 8.65 -4.99
N SER A 7 0.13 7.59 -4.91
CA SER A 7 0.04 6.60 -3.83
C SER A 7 1.12 6.81 -2.76
N THR A 8 2.04 7.75 -2.92
CA THR A 8 3.18 7.94 -2.01
C THR A 8 2.87 8.85 -0.83
N LYS A 9 1.84 9.71 -0.94
CA LYS A 9 1.40 10.64 0.10
C LYS A 9 -0.02 10.32 0.53
N SER A 10 -0.28 10.34 1.84
CA SER A 10 -1.63 10.15 2.38
C SER A 10 -2.58 11.27 1.94
N ARG A 11 -3.89 11.01 2.00
CA ARG A 11 -4.95 11.96 1.70
C ARG A 11 -4.84 13.23 2.54
N LYS A 12 -4.47 13.09 3.81
CA LYS A 12 -4.20 14.24 4.69
C LYS A 12 -3.07 15.12 4.15
N VAL A 13 -1.95 14.52 3.74
CA VAL A 13 -0.80 15.26 3.20
C VAL A 13 -1.13 15.94 1.87
N VAL A 14 -1.88 15.26 1.00
CA VAL A 14 -2.34 15.86 -0.28
C VAL A 14 -3.27 17.05 -0.02
N TYR A 15 -4.20 16.93 0.93
CA TYR A 15 -5.09 18.01 1.35
C TYR A 15 -4.31 19.22 1.90
N GLU A 16 -3.41 19.00 2.87
CA GLU A 16 -2.57 20.07 3.45
C GLU A 16 -1.69 20.76 2.39
N HIS A 17 -1.21 20.02 1.40
CA HIS A 17 -0.44 20.59 0.30
C HIS A 17 -1.29 21.50 -0.59
N ALA A 18 -2.52 21.09 -0.90
CA ALA A 18 -3.45 21.89 -1.69
C ALA A 18 -3.86 23.18 -0.96
N GLN A 19 -4.07 23.12 0.36
CA GLN A 19 -4.32 24.30 1.19
C GLN A 19 -3.15 25.29 1.12
N LYS A 20 -1.91 24.80 1.26
CA LYS A 20 -0.70 25.65 1.20
C LYS A 20 -0.53 26.36 -0.14
N LEU A 21 -1.04 25.80 -1.23
CA LEU A 21 -0.96 26.41 -2.55
C LEU A 21 -2.00 27.50 -2.78
N GLY A 22 -2.94 27.71 -1.84
CA GLY A 22 -3.97 28.75 -1.94
C GLY A 22 -5.04 28.48 -3.01
N PHE A 23 -5.10 27.25 -3.53
CA PHE A 23 -6.06 26.86 -4.58
C PHE A 23 -7.44 26.46 -4.04
N MET A 24 -7.72 26.69 -2.76
CA MET A 24 -8.92 26.15 -2.11
C MET A 24 -9.66 27.21 -1.30
N ASP A 25 -10.97 27.32 -1.56
CA ASP A 25 -11.90 27.89 -0.60
C ASP A 25 -12.24 26.80 0.42
N GLU A 26 -11.71 26.95 1.64
CA GLU A 26 -11.88 26.00 2.75
C GLU A 26 -13.33 25.89 3.25
N HIS A 27 -14.20 26.82 2.88
CA HIS A 27 -15.64 26.74 3.16
C HIS A 27 -16.38 25.85 2.16
N VAL A 28 -15.76 25.54 1.02
CA VAL A 28 -16.35 24.74 -0.06
C VAL A 28 -15.66 23.39 -0.21
N ILE A 29 -14.36 23.32 0.06
CA ILE A 29 -13.55 22.13 -0.20
C ILE A 29 -12.86 21.64 1.07
N ASP A 30 -13.34 20.50 1.56
CA ASP A 30 -12.74 19.77 2.67
C ASP A 30 -11.94 18.53 2.19
N ILE A 31 -11.36 17.81 3.14
CA ILE A 31 -10.62 16.57 2.90
C ILE A 31 -11.47 15.50 2.17
N ASN A 32 -12.81 15.49 2.30
CA ASN A 32 -13.74 14.53 1.66
C ASN A 32 -13.85 14.67 0.15
N HIS A 33 -13.30 15.74 -0.39
CA HIS A 33 -13.18 15.93 -1.82
C HIS A 33 -11.92 15.31 -2.42
N PHE A 34 -11.00 14.78 -1.60
CA PHE A 34 -9.71 14.24 -2.05
C PHE A 34 -9.70 12.72 -2.14
N TYR A 35 -9.35 12.21 -3.31
CA TYR A 35 -9.26 10.77 -3.61
C TYR A 35 -7.91 10.45 -4.29
N PRO A 36 -6.79 10.51 -3.55
CA PRO A 36 -5.54 9.95 -4.03
C PRO A 36 -5.64 8.42 -4.14
N THR A 37 -4.82 7.79 -4.99
CA THR A 37 -4.89 6.34 -5.20
C THR A 37 -4.58 5.52 -3.96
N CYS A 38 -3.70 5.98 -3.06
CA CYS A 38 -3.48 5.35 -1.75
C CYS A 38 -4.79 5.19 -0.95
N TYR A 39 -5.58 6.26 -0.85
CA TYR A 39 -6.86 6.25 -0.13
C TYR A 39 -7.90 5.40 -0.85
N SER A 40 -8.00 5.54 -2.18
CA SER A 40 -8.95 4.78 -2.99
C SER A 40 -8.71 3.26 -2.89
N VAL A 41 -7.45 2.83 -2.92
CA VAL A 41 -7.05 1.42 -2.76
C VAL A 41 -7.39 0.92 -1.36
N ALA A 42 -7.00 1.65 -0.31
CA ALA A 42 -7.30 1.25 1.06
C ALA A 42 -8.82 1.15 1.31
N LEU A 43 -9.59 2.10 0.77
CA LEU A 43 -11.05 2.10 0.83
C LEU A 43 -11.66 0.91 0.09
N HIS A 44 -11.15 0.58 -1.09
CA HIS A 44 -11.60 -0.58 -1.87
C HIS A 44 -11.28 -1.90 -1.15
N CYS A 45 -10.08 -2.05 -0.59
CA CYS A 45 -9.72 -3.21 0.22
C CYS A 45 -10.67 -3.38 1.41
N LYS A 46 -10.97 -2.30 2.13
CA LYS A 46 -11.92 -2.34 3.27
C LYS A 46 -13.35 -2.69 2.84
N LYS A 47 -13.87 -2.01 1.82
CA LYS A 47 -15.29 -2.08 1.47
C LYS A 47 -15.63 -3.27 0.59
N ASN A 48 -14.80 -3.56 -0.40
CA ASN A 48 -15.07 -4.54 -1.44
C ASN A 48 -14.36 -5.86 -1.16
N LEU A 49 -13.07 -5.83 -0.82
CA LEU A 49 -12.31 -7.06 -0.58
C LEU A 49 -12.46 -7.61 0.84
N LYS A 50 -12.90 -6.78 1.78
CA LYS A 50 -12.97 -7.07 3.22
C LYS A 50 -11.60 -7.51 3.79
N SER A 51 -10.53 -6.94 3.26
CA SER A 51 -9.17 -7.23 3.68
C SER A 51 -8.96 -6.90 5.15
N LYS A 52 -8.31 -7.81 5.88
CA LYS A 52 -7.99 -7.66 7.31
C LYS A 52 -6.51 -7.38 7.52
N LYS A 53 -5.65 -8.08 6.77
CA LYS A 53 -4.19 -7.95 6.86
C LYS A 53 -3.58 -7.90 5.47
N VAL A 54 -2.83 -6.84 5.20
CA VAL A 54 -2.32 -6.52 3.86
C VAL A 54 -0.80 -6.44 3.85
N PHE A 55 -0.17 -7.06 2.85
CA PHE A 55 1.25 -6.85 2.56
C PHE A 55 1.40 -5.69 1.59
N VAL A 56 2.12 -4.63 2.00
CA VAL A 56 2.21 -3.39 1.23
C VAL A 56 3.61 -3.20 0.66
N ILE A 57 3.71 -3.23 -0.66
CA ILE A 57 4.86 -2.80 -1.45
C ILE A 57 4.60 -1.35 -1.87
N GLY A 58 4.98 -0.40 -1.02
CA GLY A 58 4.69 1.01 -1.26
C GLY A 58 5.27 1.92 -0.21
N LEU A 59 5.25 3.22 -0.48
CA LEU A 59 5.68 4.23 0.47
C LEU A 59 4.62 4.50 1.55
N GLU A 60 5.01 5.28 2.56
CA GLU A 60 4.25 5.53 3.78
C GLU A 60 2.82 6.03 3.53
N GLY A 61 2.58 6.77 2.43
CA GLY A 61 1.24 7.23 2.08
C GLY A 61 0.20 6.12 1.96
N ILE A 62 0.54 4.95 1.38
CA ILE A 62 -0.38 3.80 1.30
C ILE A 62 -0.58 3.21 2.69
N ILE A 63 0.51 2.99 3.42
CA ILE A 63 0.53 2.39 4.75
C ILE A 63 -0.39 3.15 5.70
N THR A 64 -0.23 4.47 5.78
CA THR A 64 -1.04 5.34 6.64
C THR A 64 -2.53 5.25 6.32
N GLU A 65 -2.92 5.12 5.04
CA GLU A 65 -4.34 5.00 4.67
C GLU A 65 -4.95 3.67 5.11
N PHE A 66 -4.20 2.57 5.05
CA PHE A 66 -4.65 1.28 5.57
C PHE A 66 -4.80 1.29 7.09
N GLU A 67 -3.79 1.83 7.80
CA GLU A 67 -3.81 1.95 9.26
C GLU A 67 -4.99 2.83 9.75
N ASN A 68 -5.22 3.98 9.09
CA ASN A 68 -6.37 4.87 9.38
C ASN A 68 -7.73 4.16 9.19
N LEU A 69 -7.78 3.16 8.32
CA LEU A 69 -8.97 2.35 8.08
C LEU A 69 -9.06 1.12 8.98
N GLY A 70 -8.11 0.91 9.90
CA GLY A 70 -8.09 -0.20 10.84
C GLY A 70 -7.76 -1.54 10.19
N ILE A 71 -7.02 -1.52 9.08
CA ILE A 71 -6.51 -2.72 8.41
C ILE A 71 -5.07 -2.94 8.88
N GLU A 72 -4.74 -4.18 9.25
CA GLU A 72 -3.38 -4.55 9.65
C GLU A 72 -2.44 -4.48 8.44
N VAL A 73 -1.28 -3.84 8.60
CA VAL A 73 -0.31 -3.66 7.52
C VAL A 73 0.98 -4.42 7.84
N VAL A 74 1.39 -5.29 6.92
CA VAL A 74 2.73 -5.86 6.87
C VAL A 74 3.55 -5.04 5.90
N LYS A 75 4.52 -4.28 6.44
CA LYS A 75 5.49 -3.53 5.64
C LYS A 75 6.52 -4.50 5.05
N VAL A 76 7.17 -4.11 3.95
CA VAL A 76 8.32 -4.83 3.41
C VAL A 76 9.41 -4.95 4.49
N PRO A 77 9.87 -6.15 4.86
CA PRO A 77 10.99 -6.33 5.78
C PRO A 77 12.28 -5.74 5.22
N GLN A 78 13.08 -5.12 6.08
CA GLN A 78 14.34 -4.50 5.69
C GLN A 78 15.31 -5.50 5.04
N GLU A 79 15.32 -6.76 5.51
CA GLU A 79 16.18 -7.80 4.93
C GLU A 79 15.86 -8.06 3.45
N MET A 80 14.58 -7.99 3.05
CA MET A 80 14.18 -8.17 1.65
C MET A 80 14.64 -7.00 0.75
N ILE A 81 14.90 -5.83 1.33
CA ILE A 81 15.42 -4.66 0.62
C ILE A 81 16.94 -4.76 0.48
N GLU A 82 17.62 -5.17 1.54
CA GLU A 82 19.08 -5.28 1.58
C GLU A 82 19.59 -6.50 0.78
N GLN A 83 18.88 -7.61 0.86
CA GLN A 83 19.18 -8.84 0.11
C GLN A 83 18.46 -8.81 -1.24
N SER A 84 19.08 -8.13 -2.22
CA SER A 84 18.52 -8.02 -3.57
C SER A 84 18.36 -9.36 -4.32
N ARG A 85 19.05 -10.42 -3.86
CA ARG A 85 19.07 -11.77 -4.44
C ARG A 85 18.74 -12.80 -3.37
N ILE A 86 18.09 -13.88 -3.79
CA ILE A 86 17.88 -15.08 -2.99
C ILE A 86 18.40 -16.28 -3.78
N SER A 87 18.97 -17.25 -3.08
CA SER A 87 19.30 -18.57 -3.63
C SER A 87 18.05 -19.41 -3.85
N GLU A 88 18.18 -20.50 -4.62
CA GLU A 88 17.09 -21.46 -4.82
C GLU A 88 16.65 -22.11 -3.50
N ASP A 89 17.60 -22.41 -2.60
CA ASP A 89 17.31 -23.00 -1.29
C ASP A 89 16.54 -22.03 -0.39
N GLU A 90 16.94 -20.75 -0.36
CA GLU A 90 16.22 -19.72 0.39
C GLU A 90 14.80 -19.51 -0.16
N PHE A 91 14.63 -19.52 -1.48
CA PHE A 91 13.31 -19.44 -2.10
C PHE A 91 12.45 -20.65 -1.76
N ALA A 92 13.01 -21.86 -1.78
CA ALA A 92 12.30 -23.10 -1.45
C ALA A 92 11.88 -23.17 0.02
N GLN A 93 12.62 -22.52 0.91
CA GLN A 93 12.34 -22.46 2.36
C GLN A 93 11.44 -21.27 2.75
N MET A 94 11.18 -20.35 1.84
CA MET A 94 10.34 -19.17 2.09
C MET A 94 8.90 -19.60 2.38
N LYS A 95 8.38 -19.19 3.54
CA LYS A 95 7.02 -19.50 3.98
C LYS A 95 6.11 -18.29 3.86
N GLU A 96 4.92 -18.52 3.33
CA GLU A 96 3.85 -17.55 3.39
C GLU A 96 3.40 -17.29 4.84
N ASP A 97 2.92 -16.07 5.09
CA ASP A 97 2.05 -15.81 6.24
C ASP A 97 0.60 -16.01 5.78
N PRO A 98 -0.09 -17.09 6.19
CA PRO A 98 -1.46 -17.39 5.76
C PRO A 98 -2.49 -16.39 6.29
N THR A 99 -2.11 -15.52 7.24
CA THR A 99 -3.00 -14.47 7.75
C THR A 99 -3.08 -13.27 6.82
N ILE A 100 -2.13 -13.10 5.89
CA ILE A 100 -2.15 -12.04 4.88
C ILE A 100 -3.13 -12.42 3.78
N ASP A 101 -4.19 -11.63 3.63
CA ASP A 101 -5.27 -11.91 2.66
C ASP A 101 -5.20 -11.06 1.39
N THR A 102 -4.36 -10.02 1.38
CA THR A 102 -4.24 -9.10 0.25
C THR A 102 -2.80 -8.59 0.11
N VAL A 103 -2.28 -8.56 -1.11
CA VAL A 103 -1.03 -7.91 -1.51
C VAL A 103 -1.37 -6.63 -2.26
N VAL A 104 -0.75 -5.53 -1.85
CA VAL A 104 -0.98 -4.20 -2.42
C VAL A 104 0.36 -3.64 -2.89
N SER A 105 0.44 -3.30 -4.18
CA SER A 105 1.61 -2.63 -4.76
C SER A 105 1.28 -1.20 -5.16
N GLY A 106 2.17 -0.27 -4.85
CA GLY A 106 2.18 1.06 -5.46
C GLY A 106 3.60 1.43 -5.86
N TYR A 107 3.86 2.73 -6.04
CA TYR A 107 5.22 3.17 -6.32
C TYR A 107 6.15 2.85 -5.13
N TYR A 108 7.20 2.07 -5.40
CA TYR A 108 8.21 1.71 -4.42
C TYR A 108 9.58 1.62 -5.11
N PRO A 109 10.57 2.46 -4.76
CA PRO A 109 11.85 2.50 -5.46
C PRO A 109 12.82 1.38 -5.03
N TYR A 110 12.51 0.67 -3.95
CA TYR A 110 13.37 -0.36 -3.35
C TYR A 110 12.92 -1.79 -3.70
N VAL A 111 12.26 -1.97 -4.85
CA VAL A 111 11.83 -3.30 -5.29
C VAL A 111 13.03 -4.19 -5.56
N THR A 112 13.02 -5.39 -4.97
CA THR A 112 14.05 -6.43 -5.13
C THR A 112 13.43 -7.73 -5.62
N TYR A 113 14.28 -8.65 -6.10
CA TYR A 113 13.81 -10.00 -6.49
C TYR A 113 13.25 -10.77 -5.29
N HIS A 114 13.89 -10.66 -4.11
CA HIS A 114 13.41 -11.27 -2.86
C HIS A 114 11.97 -10.86 -2.53
N LEU A 115 11.70 -9.56 -2.56
CA LEU A 115 10.36 -9.01 -2.31
C LEU A 115 9.33 -9.55 -3.32
N LEU A 116 9.68 -9.58 -4.61
CA LEU A 116 8.78 -10.09 -5.65
C LEU A 116 8.49 -11.58 -5.50
N CYS A 117 9.49 -12.38 -5.08
CA CYS A 117 9.32 -13.78 -4.74
C CYS A 117 8.33 -13.97 -3.59
N TYR A 118 8.48 -13.22 -2.50
CA TYR A 118 7.57 -13.30 -1.36
C TYR A 118 6.14 -12.89 -1.73
N ALA A 119 5.98 -11.77 -2.44
CA ALA A 119 4.68 -11.33 -2.95
C ALA A 119 4.01 -12.39 -3.85
N SER A 120 4.81 -13.04 -4.70
CA SER A 120 4.32 -14.11 -5.59
C SER A 120 3.86 -15.33 -4.80
N ILE A 121 4.55 -15.69 -3.71
CA ILE A 121 4.16 -16.78 -2.80
C ILE A 121 2.81 -16.46 -2.13
N LEU A 122 2.63 -15.25 -1.60
CA LEU A 122 1.36 -14.82 -1.00
C LEU A 122 0.19 -14.89 -2.01
N ILE A 123 0.39 -14.40 -3.23
CA ILE A 123 -0.63 -14.43 -4.28
C ILE A 123 -0.96 -15.88 -4.66
N ARG A 124 0.05 -16.76 -4.79
CA ARG A 124 -0.15 -18.19 -5.06
C ARG A 124 -0.89 -18.90 -3.93
N ALA A 125 -0.72 -18.47 -2.69
CA ALA A 125 -1.44 -18.98 -1.52
C ALA A 125 -2.90 -18.48 -1.44
N GLY A 126 -3.32 -17.59 -2.34
CA GLY A 126 -4.70 -17.12 -2.46
C GLY A 126 -4.93 -15.69 -1.99
N ALA A 127 -3.87 -14.95 -1.63
CA ALA A 127 -4.00 -13.52 -1.34
C ALA A 127 -4.45 -12.76 -2.58
N LYS A 128 -5.40 -11.83 -2.40
CA LYS A 128 -5.89 -10.95 -3.48
C LYS A 128 -4.80 -9.95 -3.85
N TYR A 129 -4.71 -9.55 -5.11
CA TYR A 129 -3.71 -8.57 -5.55
C TYR A 129 -4.35 -7.28 -6.05
N ILE A 130 -3.81 -6.14 -5.62
CA ILE A 130 -4.16 -4.79 -6.10
C ILE A 130 -2.89 -3.99 -6.40
N SER A 131 -2.94 -3.21 -7.48
CA SER A 131 -1.90 -2.30 -7.97
C SER A 131 -2.45 -0.91 -8.27
#